data_AF-A0A3B9V1X7-F1
#
_entry.id   AF-A0A3B9V1X7-F1
#
_cell.length_a   1.000
_cell.length_b   1.000
_cell.length_c   1.000
_cell.angle_alpha   90.00
_cell.angle_beta   90.00
_cell.angle_gamma   90.00
#
_symmetry.space_group_name_H-M   'P 1'
#
loop_
_entity.id
_entity.type
_entity.pdbx_description
1 polymer ?
#
loop_
_entity_poly.entity_id
_entity_poly.type
_entity_poly.pdbx_seq_one_letter_code
_entity_poly.pdbx_strand_id
1 'polypeptide(L)' 'TVHPKGQYHLSPGDRITLVEAGGGGFGKPAERSRALIRHDIAEGYVTPTGAARDYGFDGE' A
#
# COMPACT_ATOMS: atom_id res chain seq x y z
N THR A 1 1.34 -15.23 9.09
CA THR A 1 1.38 -15.01 7.62
C THR A 1 1.73 -16.31 6.94
N VAL A 2 1.07 -16.66 5.84
CA VAL A 2 1.43 -17.86 5.07
C VAL A 2 2.73 -17.61 4.29
N HIS A 3 3.55 -18.65 4.15
CA HIS A 3 4.75 -18.61 3.33
C HIS A 3 4.33 -18.56 1.85
N PRO A 4 4.92 -17.67 1.02
CA PRO A 4 4.49 -17.46 -0.37
C PRO A 4 4.69 -18.68 -1.28
N LYS A 5 5.45 -19.67 -0.82
CA LYS A 5 5.68 -20.95 -1.54
C LYS A 5 5.30 -22.18 -0.72
N GLY A 6 4.46 -22.02 0.30
CA GLY A 6 3.98 -23.12 1.15
C GLY A 6 2.76 -23.83 0.55
N GLN A 7 2.55 -25.09 0.94
CA GLN A 7 1.32 -25.82 0.67
C GLN A 7 0.45 -25.84 1.94
N TYR A 8 -0.85 -25.56 1.78
CA TYR A 8 -1.81 -25.50 2.88
C TYR A 8 -3.05 -26.33 2.54
N HIS A 9 -3.52 -27.16 3.47
CA HIS A 9 -4.83 -27.79 3.40
C HIS A 9 -5.82 -26.96 4.20
N LEU A 10 -6.91 -26.54 3.57
CA LEU A 10 -7.94 -25.69 4.19
C LEU A 10 -9.21 -26.49 4.42
N SER A 11 -9.83 -26.26 5.58
CA SER A 11 -11.18 -26.74 5.89
C SER A 11 -12.23 -25.72 5.42
N PRO A 12 -13.50 -26.12 5.25
CA PRO A 12 -14.58 -25.17 4.97
C PRO A 12 -14.65 -24.07 6.02
N GLY A 13 -14.56 -22.81 5.58
CA GLY A 13 -14.61 -21.62 6.45
C GLY A 13 -13.24 -21.00 6.77
N ASP A 14 -12.14 -21.71 6.51
CA ASP A 14 -10.80 -21.15 6.70
C ASP A 14 -10.52 -19.99 5.74
N ARG A 15 -9.70 -19.03 6.18
CA ARG A 15 -9.26 -17.89 5.37
C ARG A 15 -7.74 -17.79 5.36
N ILE A 16 -7.19 -17.60 4.17
CA ILE A 16 -5.80 -17.20 3.97
C ILE A 16 -5.76 -15.72 3.64
N THR A 17 -4.87 -14.99 4.33
CA THR A 17 -4.49 -13.63 3.95
C THR A 17 -3.10 -13.66 3.36
N LEU A 18 -2.98 -13.26 2.09
CA LEU A 18 -1.70 -13.06 1.43
C LEU A 18 -1.27 -11.60 1.62
N VAL A 19 0.00 -11.41 1.97
CA VAL A 19 0.62 -10.09 2.05
C VAL A 19 1.75 -10.10 1.05
N GLU A 20 1.55 -9.42 -0.07
CA GLU A 20 2.53 -9.32 -1.14
C GLU A 20 3.42 -8.10 -0.91
N ALA A 21 4.68 -8.20 -1.36
CA ALA A 21 5.58 -7.07 -1.32
C ALA A 21 5.21 -6.05 -2.40
N GLY A 22 5.28 -4.76 -2.06
CA GLY A 22 5.23 -3.69 -3.05
C GLY A 22 6.58 -3.48 -3.76
N GLY A 23 6.61 -2.51 -4.67
CA GLY A 23 7.85 -2.01 -5.27
C GLY A 23 8.61 -1.04 -4.36
N GLY A 24 9.88 -0.80 -4.67
CA GLY A 24 10.68 0.26 -4.03
C GLY A 24 10.37 1.64 -4.60
N GLY A 25 10.51 2.69 -3.77
CA GLY A 25 10.36 4.09 -4.19
C GLY A 25 11.64 4.66 -4.81
N PHE A 26 11.52 5.81 -5.49
CA PHE A 26 12.63 6.57 -6.05
C PHE A 26 12.47 8.08 -5.76
N GLY A 27 13.58 8.76 -5.46
CA GLY A 27 13.60 10.19 -5.16
C GLY A 27 13.12 10.52 -3.75
N LYS A 28 13.00 11.83 -3.44
CA LYS A 28 12.49 12.27 -2.14
C LYS A 28 10.96 12.29 -2.16
N PRO A 29 10.27 11.69 -1.17
CA PRO A 29 8.81 11.72 -1.11
C PRO A 29 8.21 13.14 -1.15
N ALA A 30 8.83 14.11 -0.47
CA ALA A 30 8.39 15.51 -0.44
C ALA A 30 8.46 16.23 -1.81
N GLU A 31 9.17 15.67 -2.79
CA GLU A 31 9.25 16.21 -4.16
C GLU A 31 8.16 15.63 -5.08
N ARG A 32 7.38 14.63 -4.60
CA ARG A 32 6.25 14.09 -5.37
C ARG A 32 5.16 15.15 -5.52
N SER A 33 4.65 15.30 -6.74
CA SER A 33 3.56 16.25 -7.03
C SER A 33 2.32 15.95 -6.19
N ARG A 34 1.77 16.99 -5.54
CA ARG A 34 0.50 16.94 -4.79
C ARG A 34 -0.66 16.41 -5.63
N ALA A 35 -0.71 16.72 -6.93
CA ALA A 35 -1.73 16.21 -7.83
C ALA A 35 -1.64 14.68 -8.02
N LEU A 36 -0.43 14.13 -8.08
CA LEU A 36 -0.22 12.68 -8.16
C LEU A 36 -0.58 11.99 -6.85
N ILE A 37 -0.28 12.61 -5.70
CA ILE A 37 -0.67 12.07 -4.40
C ILE A 37 -2.21 12.02 -4.28
N ARG A 38 -2.92 13.08 -4.70
CA ARG A 38 -4.39 13.07 -4.74
C ARG A 38 -4.95 11.95 -5.61
N HIS A 39 -4.33 11.73 -6.77
CA HIS A 39 -4.69 10.63 -7.66
C HIS A 39 -4.45 9.27 -6.99
N ASP A 40 -3.29 9.05 -6.36
CA ASP A 40 -2.98 7.80 -5.67
C ASP A 40 -3.96 7.50 -4.51
N ILE A 41 -4.44 8.54 -3.82
CA ILE A 41 -5.47 8.40 -2.78
C ILE A 41 -6.82 8.02 -3.39
N ALA A 42 -7.22 8.69 -4.49
CA ALA A 42 -8.47 8.40 -5.17
C ALA A 42 -8.53 6.96 -5.71
N GLU A 43 -7.39 6.45 -6.20
CA GLU A 43 -7.24 5.07 -6.67
C GLU A 43 -7.06 4.06 -5.54
N GLY A 44 -6.88 4.51 -4.29
CA GLY A 44 -6.68 3.63 -3.13
C GLY A 44 -5.29 3.00 -3.03
N TYR A 45 -4.31 3.46 -3.82
CA TYR A 45 -2.91 3.03 -3.71
C TYR A 45 -2.26 3.55 -2.43
N VAL A 46 -2.67 4.73 -1.96
CA VAL A 46 -2.18 5.35 -0.73
C VAL A 46 -3.38 5.79 0.12
N THR A 47 -3.31 5.57 1.43
CA THR A 47 -4.34 6.08 2.34
C THR A 47 -4.11 7.56 2.66
N PRO A 48 -5.13 8.36 3.00
CA PRO A 48 -4.93 9.76 3.39
C PRO A 48 -3.93 9.94 4.55
N THR A 49 -4.00 9.06 5.55
CA THR A 49 -3.05 9.04 6.68
C THR A 49 -1.64 8.63 6.26
N GLY A 50 -1.51 7.69 5.32
CA GLY A 50 -0.22 7.34 4.72
C GLY A 50 0.37 8.49 3.91
N ALA A 51 -0.47 9.20 3.15
CA ALA A 51 -0.07 10.37 2.38
C ALA A 51 0.50 11.48 3.27
N ALA A 52 -0.16 11.77 4.40
CA ALA A 52 0.32 12.74 5.38
C ALA A 52 1.66 12.31 6.01
N ARG A 53 1.79 11.05 6.42
CA ARG A 53 3.00 10.52 7.07
C ARG A 53 4.21 10.48 6.13
N ASP A 54 4.02 9.98 4.92
CA ASP A 54 5.13 9.61 4.04
C ASP A 54 5.50 10.72 3.05
N TYR A 55 4.52 11.55 2.66
CA TYR A 55 4.70 12.61 1.68
C TYR A 55 4.48 14.02 2.26
N GLY A 56 4.05 14.15 3.53
CA GLY A 56 3.70 15.44 4.12
C GLY A 56 2.45 16.07 3.46
N PHE A 57 1.57 15.25 2.88
CA PHE A 57 0.39 15.71 2.19
C PHE A 57 -0.70 16.16 3.19
N ASP A 58 -1.14 17.42 3.09
CA ASP A 58 -2.09 18.07 4.01
C ASP A 58 -3.51 18.24 3.42
N GLY A 59 -3.74 17.78 2.17
CA GLY A 59 -5.05 17.84 1.52
C GLY A 59 -5.19 18.90 0.42
N GLU A 60 -4.22 19.81 0.27
CA GLU A 60 -4.22 20.86 -0.77
C GLU A 60 -3.40 20.47 -2.03
#